data_AF-A0A7C6M1G4-F1
#
_entry.id   AF-A0A7C6M1G4-F1
#
_cell.length_a   1.000
_cell.length_b   1.000
_cell.length_c   1.000
_cell.angle_alpha   90.00
_cell.angle_beta   90.00
_cell.angle_gamma   90.00
#
_symmetry.space_group_name_H-M   'P 1'
#
loop_
_entity.id
_entity.type
_entity.pdbx_description
1 polymer ?
#
loop_
_entity_poly.entity_id
_entity_poly.type
_entity_poly.pdbx_seq_one_letter_code
_entity_poly.pdbx_strand_id
1 'polypeptide(L)'
;MMDVEKFVMEYIDRARKAQQIFEKCNQEQVDEAVRVVGKAVYDHGEELARMAVDETGMGKYEDKVMKNKGKAMAVWNFLKGKKSVGVLRYLDNGIVEVGKPIGVIGAVTPVTNPVMTPNHNAM
;
A
#
# COMPACT_ATOMS: atom_id res chain seq x y z
N MET A 1 -2.43 -8.97 -30.25
CA MET A 1 -1.73 -9.36 -29.01
C MET A 1 -1.40 -8.07 -28.28
N MET A 2 -1.67 -7.96 -26.97
CA MET A 2 -1.36 -6.74 -26.21
C MET A 2 0.15 -6.51 -26.21
N ASP A 3 0.59 -5.30 -26.54
CA ASP A 3 1.98 -4.90 -26.35
C ASP A 3 2.21 -4.69 -24.85
N VAL A 4 2.86 -5.68 -24.22
CA VAL A 4 3.07 -5.72 -22.77
C VAL A 4 3.97 -4.59 -22.31
N GLU A 5 5.00 -4.25 -23.09
CA GLU A 5 5.91 -3.15 -22.76
C GLU A 5 5.16 -1.83 -22.75
N LYS A 6 4.39 -1.57 -23.82
CA LYS A 6 3.54 -0.37 -23.89
C LYS A 6 2.53 -0.30 -22.74
N PHE A 7 1.85 -1.41 -22.45
CA PHE A 7 0.88 -1.48 -21.35
C PHE A 7 1.52 -1.13 -20.00
N VAL A 8 2.67 -1.69 -19.67
CA VAL A 8 3.38 -1.41 -18.41
C VAL A 8 3.86 0.05 -18.35
N MET A 9 4.41 0.57 -19.44
CA MET A 9 4.90 1.94 -19.52
C MET A 9 3.79 2.97 -19.29
N GLU A 10 2.58 2.72 -19.80
CA GLU A 10 1.42 3.60 -19.56
C GLU A 10 1.05 3.70 -18.07
N TYR A 11 1.15 2.59 -17.31
CA TYR A 11 0.93 2.62 -15.86
C TYR A 11 2.05 3.37 -15.12
N ILE A 12 3.31 3.17 -15.51
CA ILE A 12 4.45 3.86 -14.90
C ILE A 12 4.33 5.37 -15.08
N ASP A 13 3.95 5.83 -16.28
CA ASP A 13 3.82 7.26 -16.57
C ASP A 13 2.66 7.90 -15.78
N ARG A 14 1.54 7.18 -15.63
CA ARG A 14 0.44 7.62 -14.76
C ARG A 14 0.87 7.67 -13.29
N ALA A 15 1.60 6.67 -12.82
CA ALA A 15 2.09 6.61 -11.45
C ALA A 15 3.08 7.74 -11.15
N ARG A 16 3.98 8.08 -12.07
CA ARG A 16 4.91 9.21 -11.92
C ARG A 16 4.17 10.54 -11.80
N LYS A 17 3.15 10.78 -12.63
CA LYS A 17 2.31 11.97 -12.56
C LYS A 17 1.56 12.05 -11.22
N ALA A 18 0.97 10.94 -10.77
CA ALA A 18 0.29 10.87 -9.49
C ALA A 18 1.24 11.10 -8.31
N GLN A 19 2.45 10.51 -8.33
CA GLN A 19 3.45 10.66 -7.28
C GLN A 19 3.89 12.11 -7.11
N GLN A 20 4.10 12.86 -8.21
CA GLN A 20 4.45 14.29 -8.16
C GLN A 20 3.36 15.15 -7.50
N ILE A 21 2.09 14.73 -7.59
CA ILE A 21 0.98 15.40 -6.91
C ILE A 21 0.97 14.98 -5.43
N PHE A 22 1.06 13.68 -5.16
CA PHE A 22 0.97 13.12 -3.81
C PHE A 22 2.13 13.53 -2.91
N GLU A 23 3.33 13.76 -3.46
CA GLU A 23 4.48 14.27 -2.72
C GLU A 23 4.26 15.65 -2.08
N LYS A 24 3.28 16.42 -2.58
CA LYS A 24 2.92 17.73 -2.03
C LYS A 24 1.93 17.65 -0.88
N CYS A 25 1.41 16.45 -0.58
CA CYS A 25 0.50 16.25 0.53
C CYS A 25 1.20 16.48 1.88
N ASN A 26 0.45 17.02 2.83
CA ASN A 26 0.90 17.10 4.22
C ASN A 26 0.74 15.74 4.93
N GLN A 27 1.26 15.62 6.16
CA GLN A 27 1.20 14.37 6.92
C GLN A 27 -0.24 13.87 7.13
N GLU A 28 -1.19 14.76 7.44
CA GLU A 28 -2.59 14.38 7.69
C GLU A 28 -3.27 13.81 6.44
N GLN A 29 -2.98 14.38 5.27
CA GLN A 29 -3.48 13.89 3.98
C GLN A 29 -2.88 12.53 3.62
N VAL A 30 -1.59 12.32 3.90
CA VAL A 30 -0.93 11.01 3.70
C VAL A 30 -1.51 9.97 4.66
N ASP A 31 -1.65 10.32 5.94
CA ASP A 31 -2.23 9.44 6.95
C ASP A 31 -3.67 9.03 6.60
N GLU A 32 -4.47 9.98 6.11
CA GLU A 32 -5.83 9.72 5.66
C GLU A 32 -5.86 8.80 4.43
N ALA A 33 -4.98 9.02 3.45
CA ALA A 33 -4.89 8.15 2.27
C ALA A 33 -4.56 6.70 2.67
N VAL A 34 -3.55 6.51 3.53
CA VAL A 34 -3.15 5.18 4.05
C VAL A 34 -4.30 4.53 4.83
N ARG A 35 -4.99 5.31 5.67
CA ARG A 35 -6.15 4.83 6.44
C ARG A 35 -7.26 4.33 5.51
N VAL A 36 -7.58 5.09 4.46
CA VAL A 36 -8.65 4.75 3.52
C VAL A 36 -8.32 3.48 2.73
N VAL A 37 -7.07 3.31 2.29
CA VAL A 37 -6.62 2.07 1.62
C VAL A 37 -6.80 0.86 2.55
N GLY A 38 -6.26 0.94 3.77
CA GLY A 38 -6.40 -0.15 4.75
C GLY A 38 -7.86 -0.42 5.12
N LYS A 39 -8.69 0.62 5.26
CA LYS A 39 -10.11 0.47 5.55
C LYS A 39 -10.86 -0.21 4.40
N ALA A 40 -10.57 0.13 3.15
CA ALA A 40 -11.20 -0.52 2.00
C ALA A 40 -10.93 -2.03 1.99
N VAL A 41 -9.68 -2.45 2.22
CA VAL A 41 -9.35 -3.89 2.32
C VAL A 41 -9.99 -4.56 3.53
N TYR A 42 -10.12 -3.85 4.65
CA TYR A 42 -10.84 -4.34 5.81
C TYR A 42 -12.33 -4.57 5.52
N ASP A 43 -13.02 -3.56 4.97
CA ASP A 43 -14.45 -3.59 4.69
C ASP A 43 -14.79 -4.67 3.66
N HIS A 44 -13.97 -4.82 2.62
CA HIS A 44 -14.13 -5.81 1.55
C HIS A 44 -13.40 -7.13 1.81
N GLY A 45 -12.94 -7.37 3.04
CA GLY A 45 -12.05 -8.51 3.35
C GLY A 45 -12.66 -9.88 3.03
N GLU A 46 -13.98 -10.01 3.09
CA GLU A 46 -14.74 -11.22 2.73
C GLU A 46 -14.81 -11.45 1.22
N GLU A 47 -15.21 -10.45 0.47
CA GLU A 47 -15.25 -10.47 -0.99
C GLU A 47 -13.87 -10.81 -1.57
N LEU A 48 -12.83 -10.12 -1.10
CA LEU A 48 -11.45 -10.33 -1.54
C LEU A 48 -10.92 -11.73 -1.17
N ALA A 49 -11.35 -12.28 -0.03
CA ALA A 49 -10.99 -13.64 0.36
C ALA A 49 -11.64 -14.68 -0.55
N ARG A 50 -12.91 -14.49 -0.91
CA ARG A 50 -13.64 -15.36 -1.84
C ARG A 50 -12.96 -15.37 -3.21
N MET A 51 -12.73 -14.19 -3.78
CA MET A 51 -12.02 -14.04 -5.07
C MET A 51 -10.67 -14.76 -5.05
N ALA A 52 -9.88 -14.56 -3.98
CA ALA A 52 -8.57 -15.18 -3.87
C ALA A 52 -8.61 -16.71 -3.77
N VAL A 53 -9.59 -17.30 -3.08
CA VAL A 53 -9.73 -18.78 -3.03
C VAL A 53 -10.18 -19.30 -4.39
N ASP A 54 -11.19 -18.66 -4.97
CA ASP A 54 -11.81 -19.14 -6.21
C ASP A 54 -10.84 -19.05 -7.40
N GLU A 55 -10.02 -17.99 -7.47
CA GLU A 55 -9.02 -17.81 -8.53
C GLU A 55 -7.79 -18.71 -8.34
N THR A 56 -7.26 -18.80 -7.11
CA THR A 56 -5.98 -19.50 -6.88
C THR A 56 -6.14 -20.99 -6.56
N GLY A 57 -7.32 -21.41 -6.08
CA GLY A 57 -7.54 -22.73 -5.50
C GLY A 57 -6.78 -23.00 -4.19
N MET A 58 -6.16 -21.97 -3.58
CA MET A 58 -5.27 -22.12 -2.43
C MET A 58 -5.83 -21.52 -1.14
N GLY A 59 -5.70 -22.26 -0.04
CA GLY A 59 -6.02 -21.81 1.31
C GLY A 59 -7.51 -21.94 1.66
N LYS A 60 -7.86 -21.47 2.87
CA LYS A 60 -9.25 -21.49 3.37
C LYS A 60 -9.83 -20.08 3.34
N TYR A 61 -11.11 -19.98 3.05
CA TYR A 61 -11.83 -18.70 2.98
C TYR A 61 -11.70 -17.95 4.31
N GLU A 62 -12.03 -18.61 5.42
CA GLU A 62 -12.08 -18.04 6.77
C GLU A 62 -10.70 -17.49 7.20
N ASP A 63 -9.64 -18.25 6.92
CA ASP A 63 -8.27 -17.83 7.21
C ASP A 63 -7.88 -16.58 6.40
N LYS A 64 -8.34 -16.48 5.15
CA LYS A 64 -8.10 -15.30 4.31
C LYS A 64 -8.94 -14.11 4.74
N VAL A 65 -10.17 -14.29 5.19
CA VAL A 65 -10.99 -13.21 5.78
C VAL A 65 -10.30 -12.62 7.01
N MET A 66 -9.90 -13.50 7.94
CA MET A 66 -9.19 -13.09 9.15
C MET A 66 -7.89 -12.38 8.80
N LYS A 67 -7.15 -12.88 7.80
CA LYS A 67 -5.91 -12.25 7.34
C LYS A 67 -6.16 -10.87 6.72
N ASN A 68 -7.17 -10.74 5.85
CA ASN A 68 -7.50 -9.48 5.17
C ASN A 68 -7.89 -8.39 6.17
N LYS A 69 -8.83 -8.70 7.06
CA LYS A 69 -9.30 -7.75 8.09
C LYS A 69 -8.21 -7.49 9.14
N GLY A 70 -7.63 -8.55 9.70
CA GLY A 70 -6.67 -8.45 10.79
C GLY A 70 -5.39 -7.71 10.39
N LYS A 71 -4.81 -8.03 9.23
CA LYS A 71 -3.56 -7.38 8.80
C LYS A 71 -3.77 -5.95 8.34
N ALA A 72 -4.85 -5.64 7.63
CA ALA A 72 -5.12 -4.26 7.23
C ALA A 72 -5.25 -3.33 8.46
N MET A 73 -5.95 -3.79 9.50
CA MET A 73 -6.03 -3.09 10.79
C MET A 73 -4.66 -2.99 11.48
N ALA A 74 -3.90 -4.09 11.54
CA ALA A 74 -2.61 -4.12 12.22
C ALA A 74 -1.58 -3.17 11.56
N VAL A 75 -1.52 -3.13 10.23
CA VAL A 75 -0.64 -2.22 9.49
C VAL A 75 -1.04 -0.77 9.73
N TRP A 76 -2.33 -0.44 9.64
CA TRP A 76 -2.79 0.91 9.95
C TRP A 76 -2.40 1.33 11.37
N ASN A 77 -2.65 0.48 12.37
CA ASN A 77 -2.31 0.78 13.76
C ASN A 77 -0.80 0.93 13.98
N PHE A 78 0.02 0.21 13.21
CA PHE A 78 1.47 0.38 13.25
C PHE A 78 1.91 1.70 12.62
N LEU A 79 1.32 2.10 11.48
CA LEU A 79 1.71 3.30 10.74
C LEU A 79 1.18 4.59 11.38
N LYS A 80 -0.01 4.54 11.97
CA LYS A 80 -0.68 5.71 12.55
C LYS A 80 0.23 6.47 13.51
N GLY A 81 0.47 7.75 13.21
CA GLY A 81 1.29 8.65 14.03
C GLY A 81 2.80 8.55 13.77
N LYS A 82 3.26 7.67 12.88
CA LYS A 82 4.65 7.70 12.39
C LYS A 82 4.80 8.81 11.34
N LYS A 83 5.84 9.62 11.47
CA LYS A 83 6.15 10.65 10.49
C LYS A 83 6.76 10.05 9.23
N SER A 84 6.30 10.53 8.08
CA SER A 84 6.83 10.18 6.74
C SER A 84 7.02 11.42 5.85
N VAL A 85 6.44 12.56 6.23
CA VAL A 85 6.50 13.82 5.47
C VAL A 85 7.32 14.86 6.22
N GLY A 86 8.20 15.57 5.51
CA GLY A 86 8.98 16.69 6.06
C GLY A 86 10.03 16.23 7.08
N VAL A 87 10.28 17.05 8.11
CA VAL A 87 11.30 16.75 9.13
C VAL A 87 10.82 15.62 10.04
N LEU A 88 11.55 14.50 10.01
CA LEU A 88 11.26 13.31 10.81
C LEU A 88 11.83 13.45 12.22
N ARG A 89 13.10 13.85 12.32
CA ARG A 89 13.80 14.06 13.60
C ARG A 89 14.96 15.04 13.48
N TYR A 90 15.25 15.69 14.61
CA TYR A 90 16.47 16.43 14.84
C TYR A 90 17.40 15.55 15.68
N LEU A 91 18.66 15.42 15.27
CA LEU A 91 19.68 14.64 15.96
C LEU A 91 20.71 15.56 16.60
N ASP A 92 21.52 14.99 17.49
CA ASP A 92 22.70 15.66 18.04
C ASP A 92 23.66 16.05 16.89
N ASN A 93 24.50 17.06 17.16
CA ASN A 93 25.46 17.62 16.19
C ASN A 93 24.83 18.40 15.02
N GLY A 94 23.57 18.82 15.14
CA GLY A 94 22.91 19.67 14.15
C GLY A 94 22.43 18.94 12.89
N ILE A 95 22.28 17.62 12.96
CA ILE A 95 21.78 16.81 11.84
C ILE A 95 20.24 16.80 11.85
N VAL A 96 19.64 16.96 10.67
CA VAL A 96 18.19 16.89 10.47
C VAL A 96 17.87 15.79 9.48
N GLU A 97 16.94 14.90 9.84
CA GLU A 97 16.43 13.89 8.92
C GLU A 97 15.10 14.31 8.32
N VAL A 98 15.02 14.26 6.99
CA VAL A 98 13.87 14.67 6.21
C VAL A 98 13.37 13.48 5.39
N GLY A 99 12.06 13.22 5.44
CA GLY A 99 11.41 12.19 4.65
C GLY A 99 11.37 12.60 3.18
N LYS A 100 11.96 11.77 2.31
CA LYS A 100 11.92 11.93 0.85
C LYS A 100 11.38 10.63 0.23
N PRO A 101 10.24 10.66 -0.49
CA PRO A 101 9.75 9.47 -1.17
C PRO A 101 10.71 9.03 -2.28
N ILE A 102 10.91 7.71 -2.42
CA ILE A 102 11.75 7.11 -3.47
C ILE A 102 11.14 7.31 -4.87
N GLY A 103 9.81 7.40 -4.96
CA GLY A 103 9.08 7.57 -6.22
C GLY A 103 8.14 6.39 -6.48
N VAL A 104 8.14 5.90 -7.71
CA VAL A 104 7.29 4.77 -8.14
C VAL A 104 8.00 3.44 -7.87
N ILE A 105 7.30 2.52 -7.21
CA ILE A 105 7.83 1.20 -6.83
C ILE A 105 7.12 0.11 -7.64
N GLY A 106 7.89 -0.75 -8.29
CA GLY A 106 7.40 -1.99 -8.89
C GLY A 106 7.26 -3.08 -7.82
N ALA A 107 6.05 -3.47 -7.48
CA ALA A 107 5.77 -4.46 -6.44
C ALA A 107 5.29 -5.79 -7.04
N VAL A 108 6.10 -6.85 -6.92
CA VAL A 108 5.71 -8.19 -7.35
C VAL A 108 4.91 -8.88 -6.26
N THR A 109 3.78 -9.47 -6.64
CA THR A 109 2.84 -10.09 -5.69
C THR A 109 2.85 -11.61 -5.81
N PRO A 110 3.03 -12.35 -4.70
CA PRO A 110 3.01 -13.81 -4.72
C PRO A 110 1.58 -14.36 -4.75
N VAL A 111 1.39 -15.50 -5.42
CA VAL A 111 0.11 -16.22 -5.49
C VAL A 111 -0.44 -16.65 -4.13
N THR A 112 0.42 -16.81 -3.12
CA THR A 112 0.00 -17.23 -1.77
C THR A 112 -0.71 -16.14 -0.97
N ASN A 113 -0.47 -14.86 -1.28
CA ASN A 113 -1.10 -13.71 -0.61
C ASN A 113 -1.45 -12.60 -1.61
N PRO A 114 -2.38 -12.87 -2.55
CA PRO A 114 -2.64 -11.97 -3.68
C PRO A 114 -3.32 -10.65 -3.26
N VAL A 115 -3.97 -10.62 -2.10
CA VAL A 115 -4.65 -9.42 -1.57
C VAL A 115 -3.76 -8.64 -0.61
N MET A 116 -3.16 -9.33 0.35
CA MET A 116 -2.47 -8.68 1.46
C MET A 116 -1.11 -8.11 1.10
N THR A 117 -0.38 -8.73 0.18
CA THR A 117 0.91 -8.19 -0.26
C THR A 117 0.73 -6.84 -0.97
N PRO A 118 -0.21 -6.67 -1.93
CA PRO A 118 -0.54 -5.36 -2.47
C PRO A 118 -0.97 -4.35 -1.40
N ASN A 119 -1.84 -4.75 -0.46
CA ASN A 119 -2.28 -3.84 0.60
C ASN A 119 -1.10 -3.33 1.45
N HIS A 120 -0.18 -4.20 1.84
CA HIS A 120 1.00 -3.81 2.62
C HIS A 120 1.95 -2.90 1.84
N ASN A 121 2.07 -3.09 0.53
CA ASN A 121 2.95 -2.27 -0.30
C ASN A 121 2.33 -0.91 -0.65
N ALA A 122 1.00 -0.79 -0.56
CA ALA A 122 0.26 0.44 -0.85
C ALA A 122 0.07 1.35 0.37
N MET A 123 0.19 0.80 1.59
CA MET A 123 0.08 1.49 2.87
C MET A 123 1.46 1.92 3.38
#